data_AF-A0A4R0YT62-F1
#
_entry.id   AF-A0A4R0YT62-F1
#
_cell.length_a   1.000
_cell.length_b   1.000
_cell.length_c   1.000
_cell.angle_alpha   90.00
_cell.angle_beta   90.00
_cell.angle_gamma   90.00
#
_symmetry.space_group_name_H-M   'P 1'
#
loop_
_entity.id
_entity.type
_entity.pdbx_description
1 polymer ?
#
loop_
_entity_poly.entity_id
_entity_poly.type
_entity_poly.pdbx_seq_one_letter_code
_entity_poly.pdbx_strand_id
1 'polypeptide(L)'
;MAAAPMPTTAGASDMRSSMRMIMATGLALSAGLAFAQTLYKWVDANGVVHYSEQPPAKGKSSKFDVHAGTSVPVADVKPAAASSSGFAADDKAYRSAACDSARRDLAVLGGKGMIVSGGTLSQPAEVEQATKLTPAQRDAARAAASKRVHDFCGQG
;
A
#
# COMPACT_ATOMS: atom_id res chain seq x y z
N MET A 1 29.72 69.85 51.82
CA MET A 1 28.84 70.37 50.74
C MET A 1 28.98 69.47 49.52
N ALA A 2 27.90 69.27 48.75
CA ALA A 2 27.87 68.58 47.45
C ALA A 2 28.32 67.09 47.42
N ALA A 3 28.08 66.40 46.28
CA ALA A 3 28.19 64.94 46.16
C ALA A 3 28.35 64.42 44.69
N ALA A 4 28.74 63.14 44.57
CA ALA A 4 28.69 62.24 43.38
C ALA A 4 29.66 62.54 42.20
N PRO A 5 29.90 61.60 41.24
CA PRO A 5 29.42 60.21 41.09
C PRO A 5 30.51 59.11 40.84
N MET A 6 30.09 57.84 40.64
CA MET A 6 30.87 56.72 40.03
C MET A 6 30.49 56.54 38.53
N PRO A 7 31.05 55.62 37.69
CA PRO A 7 31.00 54.13 37.75
C PRO A 7 32.39 53.48 37.42
N THR A 8 32.70 52.27 36.88
CA THR A 8 32.05 51.12 36.19
C THR A 8 32.87 49.82 36.47
N THR A 9 32.34 48.60 36.21
CA THR A 9 33.04 47.29 36.31
C THR A 9 33.14 46.53 34.96
N ALA A 10 34.12 45.63 34.79
CA ALA A 10 34.12 44.55 33.77
C ALA A 10 35.19 43.46 34.04
N GLY A 11 34.98 42.22 33.55
CA GLY A 11 36.08 41.24 33.30
C GLY A 11 35.96 39.81 33.87
N ALA A 12 35.00 38.99 33.42
CA ALA A 12 34.97 37.54 33.73
C ALA A 12 34.11 36.71 32.74
N SER A 13 34.64 36.29 31.57
CA SER A 13 33.81 35.55 30.58
C SER A 13 34.50 34.47 29.70
N ASP A 14 35.82 34.28 29.77
CA ASP A 14 36.55 33.50 28.76
C ASP A 14 36.30 31.98 28.77
N MET A 15 36.26 31.36 29.96
CA MET A 15 36.33 29.90 30.11
C MET A 15 35.18 29.12 29.42
N ARG A 16 34.04 29.78 29.15
CA ARG A 16 32.83 29.12 28.58
C ARG A 16 32.85 29.01 27.05
N SER A 17 33.74 29.71 26.35
CA SER A 17 33.82 29.68 24.88
C SER A 17 34.60 28.47 24.36
N SER A 18 35.76 28.15 24.94
CA SER A 18 36.68 27.13 24.40
C SER A 18 36.06 25.74 24.30
N MET A 19 35.28 25.33 25.31
CA MET A 19 34.59 24.04 25.34
C MET A 19 33.50 23.92 24.25
N ARG A 20 32.90 25.04 23.81
CA ARG A 20 31.89 25.06 22.75
C ARG A 20 32.51 24.88 21.36
N MET A 21 33.68 25.46 21.10
CA MET A 21 34.36 25.27 19.81
C MET A 21 34.78 23.82 19.57
N ILE A 22 35.37 23.14 20.55
CA ILE A 22 35.84 21.74 20.39
C ILE A 22 34.67 20.82 20.04
N MET A 23 33.51 21.00 20.69
CA MET A 23 32.32 20.18 20.43
C MET A 23 31.68 20.45 19.07
N ALA A 24 31.78 21.69 18.55
CA ALA A 24 31.31 22.04 17.20
C ALA A 24 32.18 21.42 16.10
N THR A 25 33.52 21.46 16.25
CA THR A 25 34.45 20.90 15.25
C THR A 25 34.31 19.38 15.11
N GLY A 26 34.05 18.66 16.22
CA GLY A 26 33.87 17.21 16.19
C GLY A 26 32.67 16.75 15.35
N LEU A 27 31.56 17.49 15.39
CA LEU A 27 30.34 17.15 14.65
C LEU A 27 30.49 17.37 13.13
N ALA A 28 31.33 18.31 12.71
CA ALA A 28 31.55 18.63 11.30
C ALA A 28 32.21 17.49 10.50
N LEU A 29 33.04 16.65 11.15
CA LEU A 29 33.71 15.51 10.51
C LEU A 29 32.78 14.30 10.28
N SER A 30 31.54 14.33 10.77
CA SER A 30 30.55 13.27 10.58
C SER A 30 29.78 13.36 9.24
N ALA A 31 30.09 14.35 8.40
CA ALA A 31 29.50 14.52 7.07
C ALA A 31 30.04 13.46 6.08
N GLY A 32 29.48 12.26 6.15
CA GLY A 32 29.86 11.14 5.28
C GLY A 32 29.69 11.47 3.78
N LEU A 33 30.62 10.97 2.96
CA LEU A 33 30.58 11.15 1.51
C LEU A 33 29.35 10.44 0.93
N ALA A 34 28.36 11.23 0.52
CA ALA A 34 27.21 10.76 -0.24
C ALA A 34 27.63 10.41 -1.67
N PHE A 35 28.18 9.20 -1.86
CA PHE A 35 28.49 8.67 -3.19
C PHE A 35 27.20 8.54 -4.01
N ALA A 36 27.18 9.14 -5.21
CA ALA A 36 26.05 9.04 -6.12
C ALA A 36 25.87 7.58 -6.56
N GLN A 37 24.85 6.90 -6.02
CA GLN A 37 24.65 5.46 -6.24
C GLN A 37 24.26 5.21 -7.70
N THR A 38 25.16 4.57 -8.44
CA THR A 38 25.00 4.34 -9.88
C THR A 38 24.02 3.19 -10.12
N LEU A 39 22.75 3.52 -10.34
CA LEU A 39 21.73 2.53 -10.64
C LEU A 39 21.84 2.06 -12.09
N TYR A 40 21.90 0.74 -12.30
CA TYR A 40 21.90 0.11 -13.62
C TYR A 40 20.53 -0.47 -13.90
N LYS A 41 20.03 -0.20 -15.11
CA LYS A 41 18.80 -0.80 -15.65
C LYS A 41 19.15 -1.76 -16.79
N TRP A 42 18.55 -2.94 -16.78
CA TRP A 42 18.57 -3.86 -17.92
C TRP A 42 17.24 -4.61 -18.05
N VAL A 43 17.09 -5.34 -19.15
CA VAL A 43 15.99 -6.26 -19.40
C VAL A 43 16.59 -7.65 -19.54
N ASP A 44 16.01 -8.67 -18.91
CA ASP A 44 16.47 -10.05 -19.03
C ASP A 44 15.88 -10.77 -20.27
N ALA A 45 16.28 -12.03 -20.48
CA ALA A 45 15.82 -12.83 -21.62
C ALA A 45 14.31 -13.16 -21.61
N ASN A 46 13.62 -12.94 -20.48
CA ASN A 46 12.17 -13.13 -20.34
C ASN A 46 11.40 -11.80 -20.50
N GLY A 47 12.08 -10.69 -20.77
CA GLY A 47 11.49 -9.36 -20.86
C GLY A 47 11.31 -8.65 -19.51
N VAL A 48 11.80 -9.21 -18.40
CA VAL A 48 11.66 -8.60 -17.08
C VAL A 48 12.68 -7.46 -16.90
N VAL A 49 12.20 -6.31 -16.43
CA VAL A 49 13.03 -5.13 -16.18
C VAL A 49 13.64 -5.21 -14.79
N HIS A 50 14.96 -5.23 -14.70
CA HIS A 50 15.71 -5.28 -13.45
C HIS A 50 16.47 -3.98 -13.19
N TYR A 51 16.61 -3.64 -11.91
CA TYR A 51 17.40 -2.51 -11.42
C TYR A 51 18.36 -3.00 -10.33
N SER A 52 19.64 -2.62 -10.39
CA SER A 52 20.62 -2.93 -9.35
C SER A 52 21.75 -1.92 -9.30
N GLU A 53 22.39 -1.80 -8.15
CA GLU A 53 23.62 -1.02 -7.94
C GLU A 53 24.87 -1.75 -8.45
N GLN A 54 24.80 -3.08 -8.56
CA GLN A 54 25.86 -3.89 -9.15
C GLN A 54 25.60 -4.13 -10.64
N PRO A 55 26.63 -4.00 -11.51
CA PRO A 55 26.46 -4.23 -12.94
C PRO A 55 26.15 -5.72 -13.23
N PRO A 56 25.25 -6.03 -14.17
CA PRO A 56 24.92 -7.42 -14.50
C PRO A 56 26.14 -8.15 -15.08
N ALA A 57 26.41 -9.36 -14.60
CA ALA A 57 27.65 -10.09 -14.85
C ALA A 57 28.00 -10.29 -16.33
N LYS A 58 27.00 -10.35 -17.22
CA LYS A 58 27.13 -10.25 -18.68
C LYS A 58 25.89 -9.56 -19.25
N GLY A 59 26.05 -8.54 -20.09
CA GLY A 59 24.94 -7.90 -20.81
C GLY A 59 25.24 -6.45 -21.24
N LYS A 60 24.37 -5.90 -22.09
CA LYS A 60 24.32 -4.45 -22.38
C LYS A 60 23.50 -3.80 -21.26
N SER A 61 24.14 -3.13 -20.30
CA SER A 61 23.44 -2.28 -19.33
C SER A 61 23.46 -0.83 -19.80
N SER A 62 22.41 -0.07 -19.45
CA SER A 62 22.48 1.39 -19.46
C SER A 62 22.71 1.87 -18.03
N LYS A 63 23.58 2.88 -17.88
CA LYS A 63 23.56 3.71 -16.67
C LYS A 63 22.23 4.47 -16.64
N PHE A 64 21.71 4.69 -15.43
CA PHE A 64 20.50 5.46 -15.20
C PHE A 64 20.77 6.51 -14.11
N ASP A 65 21.09 7.73 -14.54
CA ASP A 65 21.34 8.86 -13.65
C ASP A 65 20.03 9.35 -13.01
N VAL A 66 19.77 8.87 -11.80
CA VAL A 66 18.60 9.26 -10.99
C VAL A 66 18.70 10.73 -10.60
N HIS A 67 18.20 11.60 -11.48
CA HIS A 67 18.01 13.00 -11.16
C HIS A 67 16.89 13.10 -10.12
N ALA A 68 17.21 13.67 -8.96
CA ALA A 68 16.21 14.09 -7.97
C ALA A 68 15.38 15.22 -8.57
N GLY A 69 14.30 14.85 -9.26
CA GLY A 69 13.52 15.79 -10.07
C GLY A 69 12.92 16.89 -9.23
N THR A 70 13.17 18.15 -9.62
CA THR A 70 12.39 19.30 -9.14
C THR A 70 10.92 18.98 -9.31
N SER A 71 10.16 19.02 -8.22
CA SER A 71 8.71 18.85 -8.27
C SER A 71 8.09 19.99 -9.08
N VAL A 72 7.84 19.73 -10.36
CA VAL A 72 7.00 20.60 -11.19
C VAL A 72 5.67 20.77 -10.46
N PRO A 73 5.18 22.01 -10.25
CA PRO A 73 3.83 22.19 -9.74
C PRO A 73 2.87 21.52 -10.71
N VAL A 74 1.91 20.76 -10.18
CA VAL A 74 0.82 20.20 -10.99
C VAL A 74 -0.03 21.39 -11.45
N ALA A 75 0.29 21.91 -12.64
CA ALA A 75 -0.60 22.83 -13.34
C ALA A 75 -1.96 22.16 -13.49
N ASP A 76 -3.05 22.89 -13.22
CA ASP A 76 -4.40 22.36 -13.09
C ASP A 76 -4.81 21.51 -14.30
N VAL A 77 -4.61 20.20 -14.18
CA VAL A 77 -5.14 19.20 -15.10
C VAL A 77 -6.64 19.16 -14.86
N LYS A 78 -7.36 20.11 -15.49
CA LYS A 78 -8.81 20.03 -15.71
C LYS A 78 -9.08 18.58 -16.09
N PRO A 79 -9.86 17.82 -15.30
CA PRO A 79 -9.99 16.39 -15.53
C PRO A 79 -10.38 16.12 -16.98
N ALA A 80 -9.46 15.51 -17.73
CA ALA A 80 -9.79 14.92 -19.00
C ALA A 80 -10.90 13.91 -18.70
N ALA A 81 -12.01 14.00 -19.43
CA ALA A 81 -13.12 13.06 -19.29
C ALA A 81 -12.70 11.71 -19.89
N ALA A 82 -11.80 11.02 -19.18
CA ALA A 82 -11.61 9.59 -19.34
C ALA A 82 -12.99 8.95 -19.15
N SER A 83 -13.46 8.26 -20.19
CA SER A 83 -14.82 7.73 -20.24
C SER A 83 -15.01 6.64 -19.18
N SER A 84 -15.36 7.08 -17.97
CA SER A 84 -15.68 6.24 -16.81
C SER A 84 -16.81 5.26 -17.09
N SER A 85 -17.58 5.47 -18.17
CA SER A 85 -18.55 4.55 -18.73
C SER A 85 -18.00 3.14 -19.02
N GLY A 86 -16.69 2.96 -19.25
CA GLY A 86 -16.08 1.63 -19.31
C GLY A 86 -16.16 0.95 -17.95
N PHE A 87 -15.30 1.37 -17.02
CA PHE A 87 -15.23 0.85 -15.65
C PHE A 87 -16.58 0.85 -14.91
N ALA A 88 -17.47 1.81 -15.16
CA ALA A 88 -18.80 1.87 -14.56
C ALA A 88 -19.83 0.93 -15.21
N ALA A 89 -19.70 0.62 -16.51
CA ALA A 89 -20.49 -0.44 -17.14
C ALA A 89 -19.99 -1.82 -16.70
N ASP A 90 -18.67 -2.01 -16.59
CA ASP A 90 -18.05 -3.23 -16.05
C ASP A 90 -18.45 -3.46 -14.58
N ASP A 91 -18.40 -2.43 -13.73
CA ASP A 91 -18.91 -2.48 -12.35
C ASP A 91 -20.39 -2.84 -12.30
N LYS A 92 -21.24 -2.18 -13.11
CA LYS A 92 -22.68 -2.48 -13.15
C LYS A 92 -22.95 -3.91 -13.62
N ALA A 93 -22.21 -4.41 -14.60
CA ALA A 93 -22.31 -5.78 -15.09
C ALA A 93 -21.87 -6.78 -13.99
N TYR A 94 -20.70 -6.57 -13.39
CA TYR A 94 -20.17 -7.35 -12.29
C TYR A 94 -21.14 -7.41 -11.10
N ARG A 95 -21.65 -6.25 -10.65
CA ARG A 95 -22.59 -6.11 -9.53
C ARG A 95 -23.92 -6.82 -9.81
N SER A 96 -24.42 -6.78 -11.05
CA SER A 96 -25.61 -7.57 -11.44
C SER A 96 -25.36 -9.08 -11.39
N ALA A 97 -24.22 -9.57 -11.90
CA ALA A 97 -23.85 -10.99 -11.85
C ALA A 97 -23.58 -11.48 -10.40
N ALA A 98 -23.01 -10.62 -9.56
CA ALA A 98 -22.80 -10.87 -8.13
C ALA A 98 -24.13 -10.94 -7.37
N CYS A 99 -25.05 -10.01 -7.62
CA CYS A 99 -26.40 -10.02 -7.06
C CYS A 99 -27.17 -11.32 -7.41
N ASP A 100 -27.18 -11.72 -8.69
CA ASP A 100 -27.85 -12.96 -9.10
C ASP A 100 -27.18 -14.22 -8.54
N SER A 101 -25.86 -14.20 -8.34
CA SER A 101 -25.15 -15.30 -7.69
C SER A 101 -25.48 -15.39 -6.20
N ALA A 102 -25.48 -14.27 -5.48
CA ALA A 102 -25.88 -14.22 -4.07
C ALA A 102 -27.34 -14.66 -3.86
N ARG A 103 -28.24 -14.34 -4.81
CA ARG A 103 -29.64 -14.84 -4.82
C ARG A 103 -29.70 -16.35 -5.01
N ARG A 104 -28.90 -16.92 -5.92
CA ARG A 104 -28.79 -18.38 -6.12
C ARG A 104 -28.25 -19.08 -4.86
N ASP A 105 -27.18 -18.55 -4.25
CA ASP A 105 -26.63 -19.06 -2.98
C ASP A 105 -27.71 -19.13 -1.90
N LEU A 106 -28.45 -18.03 -1.70
CA LEU A 106 -29.48 -17.91 -0.69
C LEU A 106 -30.66 -18.86 -0.98
N ALA A 107 -31.01 -19.09 -2.24
CA ALA A 107 -32.03 -20.06 -2.64
C ALA A 107 -31.58 -21.53 -2.40
N VAL A 108 -30.33 -21.87 -2.71
CA VAL A 108 -29.76 -23.21 -2.43
C VAL A 108 -29.74 -23.46 -0.92
N LEU A 109 -29.22 -22.51 -0.13
CA LEU A 109 -29.24 -22.56 1.34
C LEU A 109 -30.67 -22.57 1.90
N GLY A 110 -31.61 -21.90 1.24
CA GLY A 110 -33.06 -21.91 1.50
C GLY A 110 -33.72 -23.26 1.27
N GLY A 111 -33.14 -24.09 0.41
CA GLY A 111 -33.70 -25.36 -0.05
C GLY A 111 -33.77 -26.49 0.99
N LYS A 112 -34.46 -27.56 0.57
CA LYS A 112 -34.70 -28.79 1.35
C LYS A 112 -33.62 -29.87 1.14
N GLY A 113 -32.69 -29.66 0.21
CA GLY A 113 -31.65 -30.60 -0.16
C GLY A 113 -30.60 -30.84 0.94
N MET A 114 -29.75 -31.84 0.73
CA MET A 114 -28.52 -31.99 1.50
C MET A 114 -27.51 -30.93 1.02
N ILE A 115 -26.87 -30.25 1.96
CA ILE A 115 -25.71 -29.38 1.73
C ILE A 115 -24.62 -29.90 2.66
N VAL A 116 -23.37 -29.91 2.20
CA VAL A 116 -22.24 -30.57 2.88
C VAL A 116 -21.09 -29.61 3.13
N SER A 117 -20.38 -29.81 4.24
CA SER A 117 -19.09 -29.19 4.49
C SER A 117 -18.02 -29.94 3.69
N GLY A 118 -17.42 -29.29 2.70
CA GLY A 118 -16.38 -29.87 1.85
C GLY A 118 -16.35 -29.32 0.42
N GLY A 119 -17.48 -28.82 -0.08
CA GLY A 119 -17.61 -28.32 -1.45
C GLY A 119 -18.38 -29.28 -2.36
N THR A 120 -18.00 -29.35 -3.63
CA THR A 120 -18.70 -30.16 -4.64
C THR A 120 -18.20 -31.60 -4.64
N LEU A 121 -19.05 -32.51 -4.15
CA LEU A 121 -18.85 -33.96 -4.26
C LEU A 121 -18.91 -34.37 -5.74
N SER A 122 -17.90 -35.07 -6.23
CA SER A 122 -17.73 -35.43 -7.64
C SER A 122 -17.79 -36.94 -7.90
N GLN A 123 -17.55 -37.76 -6.87
CA GLN A 123 -17.64 -39.23 -6.91
C GLN A 123 -18.66 -39.74 -5.88
N PRO A 124 -19.39 -40.85 -6.16
CA PRO A 124 -20.38 -41.40 -5.22
C PRO A 124 -19.82 -41.74 -3.83
N ALA A 125 -18.57 -42.21 -3.75
CA ALA A 125 -17.91 -42.58 -2.49
C ALA A 125 -17.63 -41.38 -1.56
N GLU A 126 -17.59 -40.15 -2.10
CA GLU A 126 -17.48 -38.95 -1.27
C GLU A 126 -18.79 -38.65 -0.52
N VAL A 127 -19.94 -39.05 -1.07
CA VAL A 127 -21.27 -38.76 -0.51
C VAL A 127 -21.50 -39.45 0.84
N GLU A 128 -20.95 -40.65 1.03
CA GLU A 128 -21.03 -41.36 2.32
C GLU A 128 -20.11 -40.77 3.40
N GLN A 129 -19.04 -40.08 2.98
CA GLN A 129 -18.08 -39.42 3.87
C GLN A 129 -18.45 -37.94 4.15
N ALA A 130 -19.36 -37.38 3.36
CA ALA A 130 -19.68 -35.95 3.38
C ALA A 130 -20.47 -35.53 4.63
N THR A 131 -19.88 -34.65 5.44
CA THR A 131 -20.56 -34.10 6.62
C THR A 131 -21.64 -33.10 6.22
N LYS A 132 -22.91 -33.47 6.42
CA LYS A 132 -24.08 -32.61 6.18
C LYS A 132 -24.08 -31.37 7.09
N LEU A 133 -24.35 -30.19 6.53
CA LEU A 133 -24.53 -28.94 7.29
C LEU A 133 -25.66 -29.07 8.32
N THR A 134 -25.34 -28.81 9.58
CA THR A 134 -26.30 -28.73 10.69
C THR A 134 -27.28 -27.56 10.48
N PRO A 135 -28.43 -27.53 11.19
CA PRO A 135 -29.36 -26.40 11.10
C PRO A 135 -28.67 -25.06 11.41
N ALA A 136 -27.97 -24.97 12.54
CA ALA A 136 -27.26 -23.76 12.95
C ALA A 136 -26.18 -23.30 11.94
N GLN A 137 -25.43 -24.22 11.33
CA GLN A 137 -24.49 -23.89 10.26
C GLN A 137 -25.20 -23.35 9.01
N ARG A 138 -26.36 -23.92 8.66
CA ARG A 138 -27.17 -23.47 7.52
C ARG A 138 -27.80 -22.12 7.78
N ASP A 139 -28.26 -21.84 8.98
CA ASP A 139 -28.85 -20.56 9.36
C ASP A 139 -27.78 -19.45 9.43
N ALA A 140 -26.58 -19.76 9.93
CA ALA A 140 -25.43 -18.86 9.84
C ALA A 140 -25.03 -18.59 8.37
N ALA A 141 -25.01 -19.62 7.52
CA ALA A 141 -24.75 -19.47 6.09
C ALA A 141 -25.84 -18.65 5.37
N ARG A 142 -27.13 -18.84 5.72
CA ARG A 142 -28.25 -18.03 5.23
C ARG A 142 -28.10 -16.56 5.64
N ALA A 143 -27.74 -16.28 6.89
CA ALA A 143 -27.49 -14.92 7.38
C ALA A 143 -26.28 -14.24 6.70
N ALA A 144 -25.25 -15.01 6.35
CA ALA A 144 -24.13 -14.51 5.54
C ALA A 144 -24.52 -14.27 4.08
N ALA A 145 -25.35 -15.14 3.49
CA ALA A 145 -25.83 -15.00 2.11
C ALA A 145 -26.85 -13.86 1.95
N SER A 146 -27.74 -13.64 2.92
CA SER A 146 -28.70 -12.52 2.88
C SER A 146 -28.00 -11.15 2.98
N LYS A 147 -26.88 -11.05 3.73
CA LYS A 147 -26.00 -9.88 3.66
C LYS A 147 -25.42 -9.69 2.26
N ARG A 148 -24.82 -10.72 1.63
CA ARG A 148 -24.34 -10.61 0.24
C ARG A 148 -25.43 -10.16 -0.74
N VAL A 149 -26.67 -10.63 -0.58
CA VAL A 149 -27.82 -10.17 -1.38
C VAL A 149 -28.11 -8.69 -1.12
N HIS A 150 -28.14 -8.23 0.13
CA HIS A 150 -28.28 -6.80 0.44
C HIS A 150 -27.15 -5.96 -0.19
N ASP A 151 -25.90 -6.37 -0.01
CA ASP A 151 -24.73 -5.58 -0.37
C ASP A 151 -24.56 -5.46 -1.91
N PHE A 152 -24.83 -6.53 -2.67
CA PHE A 152 -24.74 -6.50 -4.13
C PHE A 152 -26.03 -6.09 -4.86
N CYS A 153 -27.22 -6.30 -4.26
CA CYS A 153 -28.50 -5.96 -4.90
C CYS A 153 -29.14 -4.65 -4.41
N GLY A 154 -28.71 -4.09 -3.27
CA GLY A 154 -29.28 -2.86 -2.68
C GLY A 154 -28.54 -1.58 -3.06
N GLN A 155 -27.29 -1.68 -3.50
CA GLN A 155 -26.45 -0.57 -4.00
C GLN A 155 -26.66 -0.41 -5.53
N GLY A 156 -27.92 -0.35 -5.99
CA GLY A 156 -28.33 -0.54 -7.39
C GLY A 156 -28.84 0.70 -8.08
#